data_AF-A0A2T0WZR0-F1
#
_entry.id   AF-A0A2T0WZR0-F1
#
_cell.length_a   1.000
_cell.length_b   1.000
_cell.length_c   1.000
_cell.angle_alpha   90.00
_cell.angle_beta   90.00
_cell.angle_gamma   90.00
#
_symmetry.space_group_name_H-M   'P 1'
#
loop_
_entity.id
_entity.type
_entity.pdbx_description
1 polymer ?
#
loop_
_entity_poly.entity_id
_entity_poly.type
_entity_poly.pdbx_seq_one_letter_code
_entity_poly.pdbx_strand_id
1 'polypeptide(L)'
;MPTTPVSLRLDDDTRARLAAEATRLDRPAAQVATRAIRSWLDAQDALRRQIDAAVDEADQGKFVSSEAVGAWMDGWDTEHEAPLPEADIRPEEGVR
;
A
#
# COMPACT_ATOMS: atom_id res chain seq x y z
N MET A 1 18.69 9.60 17.51
CA MET A 1 17.45 10.15 18.06
C MET A 1 17.27 9.62 19.48
N PRO A 2 16.77 10.45 20.43
CA PRO A 2 16.48 9.97 21.78
C PRO A 2 15.35 8.93 21.75
N THR A 3 15.48 7.89 22.57
CA THR A 3 14.44 6.86 22.75
C THR A 3 13.69 7.14 24.04
N THR A 4 12.36 7.01 24.01
CA THR A 4 11.50 7.15 25.20
C THR A 4 10.90 5.78 25.50
N PRO A 5 10.98 5.27 26.74
CA PRO A 5 10.39 3.98 27.10
C PRO A 5 8.86 4.06 27.07
N VAL A 6 8.21 3.00 26.61
CA VAL A 6 6.75 2.85 26.59
C VAL A 6 6.39 1.52 27.25
N SER A 7 5.36 1.51 28.10
CA SER A 7 4.80 0.28 28.66
C SER A 7 3.64 -0.20 27.80
N LEU A 8 3.69 -1.45 27.35
CA LEU A 8 2.67 -2.07 26.50
C LEU A 8 2.09 -3.28 27.23
N ARG A 9 0.76 -3.40 27.21
CA ARG A 9 0.08 -4.62 27.65
C ARG A 9 -0.06 -5.54 26.44
N LEU A 10 0.50 -6.74 26.56
CA LEU A 10 0.38 -7.81 25.58
C LEU A 10 -0.41 -8.94 26.22
N ASP A 11 -1.31 -9.54 25.46
CA ASP A 11 -1.89 -10.83 25.83
C ASP A 11 -0.80 -11.93 25.80
N ASP A 12 -1.10 -13.06 26.44
CA ASP A 12 -0.13 -14.14 26.60
C ASP A 12 0.30 -14.75 25.27
N ASP A 13 -0.59 -14.86 24.28
CA ASP A 13 -0.26 -15.37 22.94
C ASP A 13 0.73 -14.44 22.23
N THR A 14 0.40 -13.16 22.15
CA THR A 14 1.26 -12.15 21.52
C THR A 14 2.63 -12.09 22.19
N ARG A 15 2.68 -12.14 23.52
CA ARG A 15 3.93 -12.16 24.27
C ARG A 15 4.77 -13.41 23.94
N ALA A 16 4.15 -14.59 23.92
CA ALA A 16 4.85 -15.84 23.63
C ALA A 16 5.40 -15.86 22.20
N ARG A 17 4.61 -15.39 21.22
CA ARG A 17 5.01 -15.30 19.82
C ARG A 17 6.17 -14.32 19.62
N LEU A 18 6.12 -13.15 20.26
CA LEU A 18 7.22 -12.19 20.23
C LEU A 18 8.50 -12.78 20.83
N ALA A 19 8.41 -13.50 21.95
CA ALA A 19 9.56 -14.14 22.58
C ALA A 19 10.16 -15.24 21.69
N ALA A 20 9.33 -16.08 21.08
CA ALA A 20 9.78 -17.11 20.15
C ALA A 20 10.50 -16.51 18.93
N GLU A 21 9.98 -15.41 18.40
CA GLU A 21 10.59 -14.71 17.27
C GLU A 21 11.91 -14.03 17.66
N ALA A 22 11.96 -13.41 18.83
CA ALA A 22 13.17 -12.84 19.40
C ALA A 22 14.29 -13.88 19.54
N THR A 23 13.96 -15.08 20.03
CA THR A 23 14.90 -16.22 20.11
C THR A 23 15.39 -16.65 18.73
N ARG A 24 14.48 -16.80 17.74
CA ARG A 24 14.86 -17.18 16.37
C ARG A 24 15.81 -16.17 15.72
N LEU A 25 15.61 -14.89 16.01
CA LEU A 25 16.42 -13.80 15.46
C LEU A 25 17.70 -13.52 16.27
N ASP A 26 17.88 -14.19 17.42
CA ASP A 26 18.94 -13.89 18.39
C ASP A 26 18.99 -12.39 18.74
N ARG A 27 17.81 -11.83 19.08
CA ARG A 27 17.65 -10.41 19.42
C ARG A 27 16.76 -10.21 20.63
N PRO A 28 16.91 -9.09 21.37
CA PRO A 28 16.00 -8.75 22.45
C PRO A 28 14.56 -8.54 21.94
N ALA A 29 13.58 -9.07 22.65
CA ALA A 29 12.15 -8.93 22.30
C ALA A 29 11.72 -7.46 22.13
N ALA A 30 12.24 -6.55 22.95
CA ALA A 30 11.97 -5.11 22.82
C ALA A 30 12.46 -4.52 21.50
N GLN A 31 13.60 -5.01 20.98
CA GLN A 31 14.11 -4.56 19.68
C GLN A 31 13.25 -5.11 18.54
N VAL A 32 12.82 -6.38 18.62
CA VAL A 32 11.91 -6.98 17.65
C VAL A 32 10.58 -6.24 17.62
N ALA A 33 10.00 -5.94 18.79
CA ALA A 33 8.78 -5.15 18.92
C ALA A 33 8.94 -3.74 18.31
N THR A 34 10.03 -3.04 18.65
CA THR A 34 10.30 -1.69 18.09
C THR A 34 10.41 -1.73 16.57
N ARG A 35 11.10 -2.72 16.02
CA ARG A 35 11.23 -2.91 14.57
C ARG A 35 9.87 -3.20 13.92
N ALA A 36 9.07 -4.09 14.52
CA ALA A 36 7.74 -4.44 14.03
C ALA A 36 6.81 -3.23 14.03
N ILE A 37 6.77 -2.46 15.13
CA ILE A 37 5.96 -1.24 15.25
C ILE A 37 6.35 -0.22 14.18
N ARG A 38 7.66 0.05 14.01
CA ARG A 38 8.13 0.97 12.97
C ARG A 38 7.71 0.51 11.58
N SER A 39 7.97 -0.75 11.25
CA SER A 39 7.62 -1.31 9.94
C SER A 39 6.12 -1.24 9.67
N TRP A 40 5.28 -1.45 10.69
CA TRP A 40 3.84 -1.33 10.55
C TRP A 40 3.42 0.12 10.32
N LEU A 41 3.94 1.08 11.08
CA LEU A 41 3.65 2.51 10.90
C LEU A 41 4.08 3.00 9.51
N ASP A 42 5.29 2.65 9.06
CA ASP A 42 5.79 3.01 7.75
C ASP A 42 4.88 2.48 6.63
N ALA A 43 4.38 1.25 6.78
CA ALA A 43 3.44 0.64 5.84
C ALA A 43 2.07 1.34 5.85
N GLN A 44 1.56 1.72 7.03
CA GLN A 44 0.31 2.47 7.14
C GLN A 44 0.41 3.85 6.48
N ASP A 45 1.54 4.54 6.66
CA ASP A 45 1.76 5.84 6.05
C ASP A 45 1.93 5.74 4.53
N ALA A 46 2.59 4.69 4.04
CA ALA A 46 2.66 4.41 2.61
C ALA A 46 1.28 4.16 2.00
N LEU A 47 0.44 3.34 2.67
CA LEU A 47 -0.93 3.07 2.22
C LEU A 47 -1.77 4.35 2.18
N ARG A 48 -1.72 5.17 3.23
CA ARG A 48 -2.46 6.45 3.27
C ARG A 48 -2.06 7.37 2.11
N ARG A 49 -0.76 7.53 1.87
CA ARG A 49 -0.26 8.32 0.74
C ARG A 49 -0.74 7.80 -0.62
N GLN A 50 -0.81 6.47 -0.79
CA GLN A 50 -1.33 5.88 -2.03
C GLN A 50 -2.83 6.13 -2.20
N ILE A 51 -3.60 6.04 -1.11
CA ILE A 51 -5.03 6.35 -1.13
C ILE A 51 -5.24 7.83 -1.48
N ASP A 52 -4.52 8.74 -0.80
CA ASP A 52 -4.64 10.18 -1.05
C ASP A 52 -4.29 10.51 -2.52
N ALA A 53 -3.20 9.94 -3.04
CA ALA A 53 -2.82 10.11 -4.45
C ALA A 53 -3.87 9.56 -5.42
N ALA A 54 -4.47 8.40 -5.12
CA ALA A 54 -5.52 7.83 -5.95
C ALA A 54 -6.82 8.65 -5.93
N VAL A 55 -7.15 9.27 -4.79
CA VAL A 55 -8.26 10.22 -4.68
C VAL A 55 -7.97 11.48 -5.51
N ASP A 56 -6.78 12.06 -5.36
CA ASP A 56 -6.36 13.24 -6.14
C ASP A 56 -6.35 12.97 -7.65
N GLU A 57 -6.00 11.74 -8.07
CA GLU A 57 -6.07 11.31 -9.47
C GLU A 57 -7.52 11.15 -9.94
N ALA A 58 -8.37 10.54 -9.12
CA ALA A 58 -9.79 10.36 -9.43
C ALA A 58 -10.53 11.70 -9.54
N ASP A 59 -10.20 12.67 -8.69
CA ASP A 59 -10.77 14.03 -8.73
C ASP A 59 -10.41 14.79 -10.02
N GLN A 60 -9.33 14.40 -10.72
CA GLN A 60 -9.02 14.95 -12.05
C GLN A 60 -10.00 14.46 -13.13
N GLY A 61 -10.78 13.42 -12.86
CA GLY A 61 -11.81 12.88 -13.74
C GLY A 61 -11.28 12.20 -15.01
N LYS A 62 -9.97 11.92 -15.08
CA LYS A 62 -9.32 11.31 -16.23
C LYS A 62 -9.19 9.81 -16.01
N PHE A 63 -9.97 9.02 -16.75
CA PHE A 63 -9.96 7.56 -16.63
C PHE A 63 -9.82 6.89 -17.98
N VAL A 64 -9.36 5.64 -17.98
CA VAL A 64 -9.40 4.75 -19.14
C VAL A 64 -10.68 3.91 -19.06
N SER A 65 -11.43 3.83 -20.14
CA SER A 65 -12.66 3.03 -20.22
C SER A 65 -12.36 1.54 -20.12
N SER A 66 -13.32 0.79 -19.58
CA SER A 66 -13.22 -0.66 -19.47
C SER A 66 -13.07 -1.34 -20.84
N GLU A 67 -13.61 -0.75 -21.90
CA GLU A 67 -13.48 -1.26 -23.27
C GLU A 67 -12.04 -1.11 -23.79
N ALA A 68 -11.42 0.05 -23.58
CA ALA A 68 -10.02 0.28 -23.97
C ALA A 68 -9.06 -0.63 -23.18
N VAL A 69 -9.29 -0.84 -21.88
CA VAL A 69 -8.51 -1.80 -21.08
C VAL A 69 -8.75 -3.23 -21.56
N GLY A 70 -9.98 -3.61 -21.90
CA GLY A 70 -10.32 -4.92 -22.45
C GLY A 70 -9.57 -5.23 -23.74
N ALA A 71 -9.65 -4.32 -24.72
CA ALA A 71 -8.96 -4.45 -25.99
C ALA A 71 -7.42 -4.52 -25.84
N TRP A 72 -6.86 -3.80 -24.85
CA TRP A 72 -5.44 -3.88 -24.54
C TRP A 72 -5.05 -5.24 -23.94
N MET A 73 -5.81 -5.76 -22.98
CA MET A 73 -5.55 -7.08 -22.38
C MET A 73 -5.69 -8.22 -23.39
N ASP A 74 -6.66 -8.12 -24.31
CA ASP A 74 -6.87 -9.12 -25.38
C ASP A 74 -5.68 -9.18 -26.36
N GLY A 75 -4.88 -8.11 -26.44
CA GLY A 75 -3.67 -8.04 -27.28
C GLY A 75 -2.41 -8.63 -26.63
N TRP A 76 -2.42 -8.93 -25.33
CA TRP A 76 -1.24 -9.45 -24.63
C TRP A 76 -0.81 -10.83 -25.14
N ASP A 77 0.51 -11.05 -25.24
CA ASP A 77 1.09 -12.30 -25.73
C ASP A 77 0.66 -12.66 -27.17
N THR A 78 0.30 -11.64 -27.96
CA THR A 78 -0.02 -11.76 -29.38
C THR A 78 0.86 -10.84 -30.23
N GLU A 79 0.83 -11.04 -31.55
CA GLU A 79 1.53 -10.16 -32.51
C GLU A 79 0.97 -8.72 -32.56
N HIS A 80 -0.17 -8.46 -31.90
CA HIS A 80 -0.88 -7.17 -31.91
C HIS A 80 -0.88 -6.49 -30.53
N GLU A 81 0.10 -6.79 -29.67
CA GLU A 81 0.20 -6.17 -28.36
C GLU A 81 0.29 -4.64 -28.47
N ALA A 82 -0.77 -3.97 -28.01
CA ALA A 82 -0.88 -2.52 -28.04
C ALA A 82 -0.20 -1.90 -26.80
N PRO A 83 0.30 -0.64 -26.89
CA PRO A 83 0.78 0.08 -25.72
C PRO A 83 -0.36 0.35 -24.72
N LEU A 84 0.01 0.67 -23.47
CA LEU A 84 -0.93 1.00 -22.41
C LEU A 84 -1.94 2.07 -22.89
N PRO A 85 -3.26 1.84 -22.77
CA PRO A 85 -4.28 2.75 -23.26
C PRO A 85 -4.26 4.09 -22.51
N GLU A 86 -4.46 5.19 -23.24
CA GLU A 86 -4.57 6.55 -22.68
C GLU A 86 -5.99 6.83 -22.15
N ALA A 87 -6.12 7.85 -21.29
CA ALA A 87 -7.40 8.26 -20.73
C ALA A 87 -8.35 8.83 -21.81
N ASP A 88 -9.44 8.10 -22.05
CA ASP A 88 -10.53 8.41 -22.99
C ASP A 88 -11.80 8.92 -22.27
N ILE A 89 -11.90 8.73 -20.96
CA ILE A 89 -12.92 9.36 -20.10
C ILE A 89 -12.33 10.65 -19.51
N ARG A 90 -13.06 11.75 -19.65
CA ARG A 90 -12.70 13.07 -19.11
C ARG A 90 -13.93 13.71 -18.47
N PRO A 91 -13.77 14.59 -17.47
CA PRO A 91 -14.91 15.32 -16.93
C PRO A 91 -15.46 16.22 -18.05
N GLU A 92 -16.79 16.24 -18.22
CA GLU A 92 -17.43 17.08 -19.24
C GLU A 92 -17.08 18.55 -18.99
N GLU A 93 -16.58 19.26 -20.01
CA GLU A 93 -16.34 20.70 -19.94
C GLU A 93 -17.67 21.45 -19.78
N GLY A 94 -18.11 21.63 -18.52
CA GLY A 94 -19.11 22.60 -18.12
C GLY A 94 -20.56 22.14 -18.18
N VAL A 95 -21.11 21.82 -17.02
CA VAL A 95 -22.45 22.29 -16.66
C VAL A 95 -22.32 23.04 -15.33
N ARG A 96 -22.66 24.33 -15.40
CA ARG A 96 -22.69 25.28 -14.28
C ARG A 96 -23.65 24.85 -13.17
#